data_AF-A0A2V1DJ06-F1
#
_entry.id   AF-A0A2V1DJ06-F1
#
_cell.length_a   1.000
_cell.length_b   1.000
_cell.length_c   1.000
_cell.angle_alpha   90.00
_cell.angle_beta   90.00
_cell.angle_gamma   90.00
#
_symmetry.space_group_name_H-M   'P 1'
#
loop_
_entity.id
_entity.type
_entity.pdbx_description
1 polymer ?
#
loop_
_entity_poly.entity_id
_entity_poly.type
_entity_poly.pdbx_seq_one_letter_code
_entity_poly.pdbx_strand_id
1 'polypeptide(L)' 'GIRKRNKWSEQETKDLLVGVSRFGIGNWKKILQCPDFTFNQRTAVDLKDRFR' A
#
# COMPACT_ATOMS: atom_id res chain seq x y z
N GLY A 1 21.51 -8.73 -10.11
CA GLY A 1 20.32 -8.60 -10.96
C GLY A 1 19.56 -7.34 -10.56
N ILE A 2 19.25 -6.46 -11.51
CA ILE A 2 18.53 -5.21 -11.25
C ILE A 2 17.14 -5.58 -10.71
N ARG A 3 16.86 -5.32 -9.42
CA ARG A 3 15.49 -5.38 -8.87
C ARG A 3 14.68 -4.34 -9.64
N LYS A 4 13.92 -4.79 -10.66
CA LYS A 4 12.96 -3.93 -11.35
C LYS A 4 12.05 -3.34 -10.27
N ARG A 5 12.06 -2.02 -10.12
CA ARG A 5 11.12 -1.34 -9.22
C ARG A 5 9.72 -1.68 -9.71
N ASN A 6 8.98 -2.49 -8.95
CA ASN A 6 7.60 -2.82 -9.28
C ASN A 6 6.79 -1.51 -9.25
N LYS A 7 6.29 -1.10 -10.42
CA LYS A 7 5.38 0.05 -10.52
C LYS A 7 4.14 -0.22 -9.69
N TRP A 8 3.58 0.82 -9.09
CA TRP A 8 2.29 0.73 -8.42
C TRP A 8 1.20 0.48 -9.46
N SER A 9 0.43 -0.57 -9.27
CA SER A 9 -0.79 -0.80 -10.02
C SER A 9 -1.91 0.14 -9.56
N GLU A 10 -2.93 0.27 -10.41
CA GLU A 10 -4.15 1.00 -10.07
C GLU A 10 -4.87 0.36 -8.88
N GLN A 11 -4.91 -0.98 -8.82
CA GLN A 11 -5.53 -1.71 -7.71
C GLN A 11 -4.82 -1.41 -6.39
N GLU A 12 -3.48 -1.48 -6.35
CA GLU A 12 -2.73 -1.12 -5.13
C GLU A 12 -3.00 0.33 -4.71
N THR A 13 -3.12 1.25 -5.68
CA THR A 13 -3.42 2.65 -5.38
C THR A 13 -4.84 2.79 -4.82
N LYS A 14 -5.82 2.10 -5.40
CA LYS A 14 -7.20 2.08 -4.92
C LYS A 14 -7.29 1.51 -3.51
N ASP A 15 -6.66 0.37 -3.26
CA ASP A 15 -6.63 -0.29 -1.96
C ASP A 15 -5.96 0.60 -0.90
N LEU A 16 -4.89 1.31 -1.26
CA LEU A 16 -4.24 2.27 -0.37
C LEU A 16 -5.19 3.41 0.02
N LEU A 17 -5.91 3.99 -0.94
CA LEU A 17 -6.84 5.09 -0.68
C LEU A 17 -8.04 4.63 0.17
N VAL A 18 -8.61 3.46 -0.14
CA VAL A 18 -9.69 2.86 0.67
C VAL A 18 -9.19 2.55 2.08
N GLY A 19 -7.98 1.99 2.21
CA GLY A 19 -7.36 1.71 3.48
C GLY A 19 -7.12 2.96 4.33
N VAL A 20 -6.62 4.04 3.72
CA VAL A 20 -6.45 5.34 4.40
C VAL A 20 -7.79 5.90 4.85
N SER A 21 -8.82 5.83 4.01
CA SER A 21 -10.17 6.27 4.38
C SER A 21 -10.77 5.45 5.53
N ARG A 22 -10.57 4.13 5.53
CA ARG A 22 -11.14 3.20 6.53
C ARG A 22 -10.38 3.19 7.86
N PHE A 23 -9.06 3.23 7.82
CA PHE A 23 -8.21 3.06 9.00
C PHE A 23 -7.52 4.34 9.45
N GLY A 24 -7.49 5.39 8.62
CA GLY A 24 -6.81 6.65 8.89
C GLY A 24 -5.35 6.68 8.42
N ILE A 25 -4.87 7.89 8.13
CA ILE A 25 -3.47 8.17 7.77
C ILE A 25 -2.54 7.71 8.90
N GLY A 26 -1.41 7.09 8.57
CA GLY A 26 -0.45 6.60 9.56
C GLY A 26 -0.63 5.14 9.95
N ASN A 27 -1.81 4.54 9.72
CA ASN A 27 -2.10 3.14 10.03
C ASN A 27 -1.61 2.16 8.96
N TRP A 28 -0.41 2.38 8.41
CA TRP A 28 0.14 1.66 7.25
C TRP A 28 0.28 0.15 7.46
N LYS A 29 0.71 -0.28 8.65
CA LYS A 29 0.79 -1.72 8.98
C LYS A 29 -0.60 -2.36 8.99
N LYS A 30 -1.60 -1.67 9.53
CA LYS A 30 -2.99 -2.14 9.58
C LYS A 30 -3.61 -2.22 8.18
N ILE A 31 -3.32 -1.22 7.33
CA ILE A 31 -3.72 -1.22 5.92
C ILE A 31 -3.05 -2.39 5.18
N LEU A 32 -1.73 -2.56 5.30
CA LEU A 32 -0.98 -3.63 4.64
C LEU A 32 -1.46 -5.05 5.02
N GLN A 33 -1.87 -5.24 6.27
CA GLN A 33 -2.33 -6.53 6.80
C GLN A 33 -3.82 -6.78 6.59
N CYS A 34 -4.55 -5.82 6.00
CA CYS A 34 -5.98 -5.99 5.75
C CYS A 34 -6.20 -7.04 4.67
N PRO A 35 -6.97 -8.11 4.92
CA PRO A 35 -7.19 -9.19 3.96
C PRO A 35 -7.97 -8.74 2.71
N ASP A 36 -8.65 -7.59 2.79
CA ASP A 36 -9.40 -7.00 1.68
C ASP A 36 -8.49 -6.33 0.63
N PHE A 37 -7.19 -6.17 0.91
CA PHE A 37 -6.27 -5.39 0.08
C PHE A 37 -5.10 -6.21 -0.44
N THR A 38 -4.65 -5.92 -1.65
CA THR A 38 -3.50 -6.60 -2.27
C THR A 38 -2.39 -5.63 -2.61
N PHE A 39 -1.26 -5.77 -1.91
CA PHE A 39 -0.10 -4.91 -2.08
C PHE A 39 1.16 -5.65 -2.50
N ASN A 40 1.10 -6.63 -3.41
CA ASN A 40 2.23 -7.29 -4.09
C ASN A 40 3.66 -6.98 -3.56
N GLN A 41 4.04 -7.58 -2.43
CA GLN A 41 5.37 -7.43 -1.78
C GLN A 41 5.75 -6.00 -1.32
N ARG A 42 4.77 -5.12 -1.12
CA ARG A 42 4.95 -3.82 -0.47
C ARG A 42 5.16 -3.99 1.02
N THR A 43 5.81 -2.98 1.58
CA THR A 43 5.98 -2.80 3.02
C THR A 43 5.15 -1.61 3.50
N ALA A 44 4.97 -1.50 4.81
CA ALA A 44 4.28 -0.34 5.41
C ALA A 44 4.99 0.98 5.07
N VAL A 45 6.31 0.95 4.84
CA VAL A 45 7.09 2.11 4.39
C VAL A 45 6.73 2.46 2.95
N ASP A 46 6.59 1.48 2.05
CA ASP A 46 6.18 1.73 0.67
C ASP A 46 4.79 2.39 0.60
N LEU A 47 3.83 1.95 1.44
CA LEU A 47 2.50 2.55 1.50
C LEU A 47 2.54 4.01 1.95
N LYS A 48 3.33 4.31 3.00
CA LYS A 48 3.56 5.67 3.47
C LYS A 48 4.17 6.54 2.37
N ASP A 49 5.20 6.04 1.71
CA ASP A 49 5.94 6.78 0.68
C ASP A 49 5.12 6.97 -0.61
N ARG A 50 4.18 6.06 -0.90
CA ARG A 50 3.24 6.21 -2.01
C ARG A 50 2.16 7.25 -1.74
N PHE A 51 1.73 7.39 -0.49
CA PHE A 51 0.70 8.36 -0.10
C PHE A 51 1.23 9.78 0.04
N ARG A 52 2.52 9.94 0.34
CA ARG A 52 3.19 11.25 0.44
C ARG A 52 3.43 11.87 -0.94
#